data_AF-A0A5J4PWM6-F1
#
_entry.id   AF-A0A5J4PWM6-F1
#
_cell.length_a   1.000
_cell.length_b   1.000
_cell.length_c   1.000
_cell.angle_alpha   90.00
_cell.angle_beta   90.00
_cell.angle_gamma   90.00
#
_symmetry.space_group_name_H-M   'P 1'
#
loop_
_entity.id
_entity.type
_entity.pdbx_description
1 polymer ?
#
loop_
_entity_poly.entity_id
_entity_poly.type
_entity_poly.pdbx_seq_one_letter_code
_entity_poly.pdbx_strand_id
1 'polypeptide(L)'
;ETDVTDSDSYTGNDFCLLFLLEKIAAGDLTAEEELNFYADMQKVGEKIQEILLSDNQTCDYGFSAPKQIRFEWEYNIFGGWNGISLGFELES
;
A
#
# COMPACT_ATOMS: atom_id res chain seq x y z
N GLU A 1 -32.44 -31.56 -19.00
CA GLU A 1 -31.47 -31.33 -17.92
C GLU A 1 -30.16 -30.92 -18.55
N THR A 2 -29.85 -29.63 -18.53
CA THR A 2 -28.50 -29.11 -18.74
C THR A 2 -28.42 -27.82 -17.94
N ASP A 3 -28.15 -27.96 -16.64
CA ASP A 3 -27.71 -26.85 -15.79
C ASP A 3 -26.32 -26.45 -16.28
N VAL A 4 -26.25 -25.37 -17.04
CA VAL A 4 -24.99 -24.67 -17.29
C VAL A 4 -24.92 -23.61 -16.21
N THR A 5 -24.33 -23.98 -15.07
CA THR A 5 -23.84 -23.02 -14.10
C THR A 5 -22.59 -22.38 -14.69
N ASP A 6 -22.78 -21.37 -15.53
CA ASP A 6 -21.72 -20.50 -16.04
C ASP A 6 -21.35 -19.51 -14.92
N SER A 7 -20.83 -20.05 -13.82
CA SER A 7 -20.20 -19.24 -12.78
C SER A 7 -18.77 -18.98 -13.24
N ASP A 8 -18.53 -17.80 -13.79
CA ASP A 8 -17.21 -17.30 -14.13
C ASP A 8 -16.35 -17.37 -12.85
N SER A 9 -15.44 -18.34 -12.75
CA SER A 9 -14.61 -18.58 -11.58
C SER A 9 -13.33 -17.74 -11.64
N TYR A 10 -13.43 -16.52 -12.16
CA TYR A 10 -12.31 -15.60 -12.26
C TYR A 10 -12.18 -14.82 -10.96
N THR A 11 -11.26 -15.24 -10.10
CA THR A 11 -10.76 -14.40 -8.99
C THR A 11 -9.55 -13.63 -9.51
N GLY A 12 -9.70 -12.31 -9.69
CA GLY A 12 -8.61 -11.42 -10.02
C GLY A 12 -7.72 -11.22 -8.81
N ASN A 13 -6.48 -11.69 -8.89
CA ASN A 13 -5.45 -11.34 -7.90
C ASN A 13 -4.68 -10.13 -8.44
N ASP A 14 -5.08 -8.94 -8.00
CA ASP A 14 -4.43 -7.69 -8.41
C ASP A 14 -3.40 -7.27 -7.37
N PHE A 15 -2.15 -7.09 -7.80
CA PHE A 15 -1.11 -6.54 -6.94
C PHE A 15 -1.13 -5.02 -7.00
N CYS A 16 -1.38 -4.39 -5.85
CA CYS A 16 -1.37 -2.94 -5.67
C CYS A 16 -0.08 -2.47 -5.01
N LEU A 17 0.40 -1.31 -5.45
CA LEU A 17 1.53 -0.61 -4.86
C LEU A 17 1.12 0.84 -4.57
N LEU A 18 1.09 1.20 -3.29
CA LEU A 18 0.78 2.54 -2.82
C LEU A 18 2.08 3.24 -2.40
N PHE A 19 2.29 4.48 -2.85
CA PHE A 19 3.46 5.28 -2.51
C PHE A 19 3.07 6.43 -1.57
N LEU A 20 3.82 6.60 -0.49
CA LEU A 20 3.76 7.74 0.43
C LEU A 20 5.10 8.48 0.34
N LEU A 21 5.11 9.60 -0.39
CA LEU A 21 6.34 10.27 -0.78
C LEU A 21 6.31 11.75 -0.44
N GLU A 22 7.48 12.27 -0.11
CA GLU A 22 7.74 13.70 0.04
C GLU A 22 8.97 14.09 -0.78
N LYS A 23 8.91 15.28 -1.39
CA LYS A 23 10.00 15.80 -2.21
C LYS A 23 11.01 16.50 -1.30
N ILE A 24 12.22 15.96 -1.24
CA ILE A 24 13.31 16.46 -0.41
C ILE A 24 14.53 16.61 -1.32
N ALA A 25 15.19 17.77 -1.36
CA ALA A 25 16.36 17.91 -2.22
C ALA A 25 17.54 17.11 -1.63
N ALA A 26 18.39 16.62 -2.53
CA ALA A 26 19.51 15.76 -2.13
C ALA A 26 20.50 16.54 -1.24
N GLY A 27 20.73 16.05 -0.03
CA GLY A 27 21.59 16.69 0.97
C GLY A 27 20.90 17.73 1.85
N ASP A 28 19.58 17.87 1.76
CA ASP A 28 18.82 18.80 2.61
C ASP A 28 18.66 18.30 4.06
N LEU A 29 18.77 16.99 4.29
CA LEU A 29 18.61 16.38 5.61
C LEU A 29 19.94 15.88 6.16
N THR A 30 20.15 16.13 7.45
CA THR A 30 21.14 15.39 8.25
C THR A 30 20.68 13.95 8.49
N ALA A 31 21.61 13.08 8.90
CA ALA A 31 21.28 11.67 9.17
C ALA A 31 20.20 11.49 10.26
N GLU A 32 20.16 12.38 11.26
CA GLU A 32 19.13 12.34 12.30
C GLU A 32 17.76 12.78 11.76
N GLU A 33 17.74 13.82 10.93
CA GLU A 33 16.50 14.30 10.29
C GLU A 33 15.94 13.27 9.32
N GLU A 34 16.79 12.56 8.57
CA GLU A 34 16.37 11.46 7.68
C GLU A 34 15.76 10.30 8.48
N LEU A 35 16.35 9.91 9.61
CA LEU A 35 15.78 8.90 10.49
C LEU A 35 14.42 9.32 11.05
N ASN A 36 14.29 10.57 11.50
CA ASN A 36 13.02 11.10 12.02
C ASN A 36 11.95 11.17 10.92
N PHE A 37 12.32 11.60 9.71
CA PHE A 37 11.45 11.62 8.54
C PHE A 37 10.86 10.24 8.26
N TYR A 38 11.71 9.22 8.20
CA TYR A 38 11.28 7.85 7.94
C TYR A 38 10.45 7.27 9.09
N ALA A 39 10.76 7.62 10.35
CA ALA A 39 9.94 7.23 11.49
C ALA A 39 8.53 7.85 11.42
N ASP A 40 8.41 9.09 10.94
CA ASP A 40 7.11 9.75 10.77
C ASP A 40 6.32 9.17 9.59
N MET A 41 6.99 8.89 8.46
CA MET A 41 6.39 8.19 7.33
C MET A 41 5.84 6.81 7.74
N GLN A 42 6.61 6.07 8.54
CA GLN A 42 6.17 4.77 9.06
C GLN A 42 4.89 4.89 9.89
N LYS A 43 4.78 5.88 10.79
CA LYS A 43 3.54 6.10 11.58
C LYS A 43 2.31 6.36 10.70
N VAL A 44 2.49 7.07 9.58
CA VAL A 44 1.40 7.31 8.63
C VAL A 44 1.04 6.02 7.90
N GLY A 45 2.05 5.28 7.44
CA GLY A 45 1.86 4.00 6.77
C GLY A 45 1.20 2.94 7.65
N GLU A 46 1.53 2.87 8.95
CA GLU A 46 0.89 1.98 9.92
C GLU A 46 -0.61 2.27 10.05
N LYS A 47 -1.02 3.55 10.11
CA LYS A 47 -2.45 3.92 10.11
C LYS A 47 -3.16 3.52 8.83
N ILE A 48 -2.49 3.65 7.68
CA ILE A 48 -3.06 3.23 6.39
C ILE A 48 -3.21 1.71 6.36
N GLN A 49 -2.21 0.97 6.85
CA GLN A 49 -2.29 -0.47 7.00
C GLN A 49 -3.48 -0.88 7.89
N GLU A 50 -3.66 -0.24 9.05
CA GLU A 50 -4.81 -0.49 9.94
C GLU A 50 -6.15 -0.28 9.22
N ILE A 51 -6.27 0.78 8.40
CA ILE A 51 -7.47 1.06 7.62
C ILE A 51 -7.69 0.00 6.54
N LEU A 52 -6.65 -0.36 5.78
CA LEU A 52 -6.72 -1.36 4.72
C LEU A 52 -7.07 -2.76 5.25
N LEU A 53 -6.60 -3.10 6.44
CA LEU A 53 -6.93 -4.36 7.12
C LEU A 53 -8.29 -4.33 7.83
N SER A 54 -8.94 -3.17 7.93
CA SER A 54 -10.22 -3.06 8.61
C SER A 54 -11.38 -3.48 7.68
N ASP A 55 -11.95 -4.66 7.94
CA ASP A 55 -13.11 -5.21 7.21
C ASP A 55 -14.36 -4.31 7.24
N ASN A 56 -14.38 -3.28 8.10
CA ASN A 56 -15.56 -2.45 8.37
C ASN A 56 -15.68 -1.19 7.50
N GLN A 57 -14.74 -0.91 6.59
CA GLN A 57 -14.71 0.37 5.84
C GLN A 57 -14.93 0.25 4.33
N THR A 58 -15.06 -0.95 3.76
CA THR A 58 -15.35 -1.08 2.33
C THR A 58 -16.83 -0.84 2.07
N CYS A 59 -17.14 0.26 1.40
CA CYS A 59 -18.51 0.60 0.96
C CYS A 59 -19.03 -0.29 -0.18
N ASP A 60 -18.34 -1.36 -0.54
CA ASP A 60 -18.73 -2.21 -1.65
C ASP A 60 -18.30 -3.67 -1.40
N TYR A 61 -19.20 -4.60 -1.69
CA TYR A 61 -19.08 -6.04 -1.40
C TYR A 61 -18.09 -6.77 -2.34
N GLY A 62 -17.26 -6.05 -3.08
CA GLY A 62 -16.49 -6.58 -4.21
C GLY A 62 -15.00 -6.84 -3.96
N PHE A 63 -14.45 -6.48 -2.80
CA PHE A 63 -13.04 -6.69 -2.51
C PHE A 63 -12.82 -7.15 -1.07
N SER A 64 -12.01 -8.19 -0.92
CA SER A 64 -11.56 -8.68 0.38
C SER A 64 -10.46 -7.78 0.93
N ALA A 65 -10.40 -7.60 2.25
CA ALA A 65 -9.27 -6.92 2.88
C ALA A 65 -7.95 -7.65 2.54
N PRO A 66 -6.84 -6.92 2.29
CA PRO A 66 -5.55 -7.55 1.97
C PRO A 66 -5.08 -8.42 3.13
N LYS A 67 -4.57 -9.63 2.84
CA LYS A 67 -4.06 -10.54 3.89
C LYS A 67 -2.66 -10.14 4.39
N GLN A 68 -1.87 -9.54 3.50
CA GLN A 68 -0.49 -9.13 3.79
C GLN A 68 -0.19 -7.80 3.10
N ILE A 69 0.41 -6.89 3.85
CA ILE A 69 0.93 -5.62 3.35
C ILE A 69 2.44 -5.60 3.63
N ARG A 70 3.23 -5.32 2.59
CA ARG A 70 4.70 -5.19 2.67
C ARG A 70 5.09 -3.73 2.64
N PHE A 71 6.01 -3.34 3.52
CA PHE A 71 6.56 -2.01 3.59
C PHE A 71 7.97 -1.98 3.03
N GLU A 72 8.26 -1.02 2.17
CA GLU A 72 9.60 -0.77 1.64
C GLU A 72 9.96 0.72 1.79
N TRP A 73 11.24 0.98 2.05
CA TRP A 73 11.79 2.32 2.16
C TRP A 73 12.24 2.79 0.76
N GLU A 74 11.79 3.98 0.36
CA GLU A 74 12.04 4.53 -0.95
C GLU A 74 12.96 5.74 -0.85
N TYR A 75 14.11 5.68 -1.52
CA TYR A 75 15.10 6.76 -1.54
C TYR A 75 15.37 7.25 -2.95
N ASN A 76 15.21 8.55 -3.16
CA ASN A 76 15.49 9.28 -4.39
C ASN A 76 14.83 8.67 -5.63
N ILE A 77 13.57 8.24 -5.48
CA ILE A 77 12.75 7.74 -6.59
C ILE A 77 12.10 8.91 -7.34
N PHE A 78 11.68 8.67 -8.58
CA PHE A 78 10.99 9.66 -9.42
C PHE A 78 11.67 11.05 -9.51
N GLY A 79 13.01 11.11 -9.39
CA GLY A 79 13.77 12.35 -9.48
C GLY A 79 13.76 13.21 -8.21
N GLY A 80 13.90 12.59 -7.03
CA GLY A 80 14.11 13.31 -5.76
C GLY A 80 12.99 13.15 -4.74
N TRP A 81 12.21 12.07 -4.81
CA TRP A 81 11.19 11.74 -3.82
C TRP A 81 11.70 10.66 -2.88
N ASN A 82 11.43 10.85 -1.58
CA ASN A 82 11.75 9.89 -0.54
C ASN A 82 10.48 9.53 0.23
N GLY A 83 10.44 8.35 0.83
CA GLY A 83 9.32 7.94 1.68
C GLY A 83 9.19 6.43 1.76
N ILE A 84 7.96 5.92 1.73
CA ILE A 84 7.69 4.49 1.84
C ILE A 84 6.70 4.03 0.78
N SER A 85 6.78 2.74 0.43
CA SER A 85 5.79 2.08 -0.41
C SER A 85 5.13 0.92 0.35
N LEU A 86 3.84 0.71 0.08
CA LEU A 86 3.02 -0.36 0.63
C LEU A 86 2.55 -1.24 -0.52
N GLY A 87 3.05 -2.48 -0.58
CA GLY A 87 2.67 -3.47 -1.57
C GLY A 87 1.69 -4.50 -0.97
N PHE A 88 0.56 -4.74 -1.63
CA PHE A 88 -0.46 -5.68 -1.17
C PHE A 88 -1.33 -6.25 -2.29
N GLU A 89 -1.91 -7.41 -2.04
CA GLU A 89 -2.81 -8.08 -2.99
C GLU A 89 -4.27 -7.75 -2.66
N LEU A 90 -5.04 -7.46 -3.70
CA LEU A 90 -6.49 -7.37 -3.65
C LEU A 90 -7.08 -8.64 -4.30
N GLU A 91 -8.01 -9.27 -3.58
CA GLU A 91 -8.79 -10.39 -4.07
C GLU A 91 -10.23 -9.89 -4.31
N SER A 92 -10.67 -9.94 -5.57
CA SER A 92 -12.05 -9.64 -6.00
C SER A 92 -12.90 -10.91 -6.10
#